data_AF-A0A3E2TKR4-F1
#
_entry.id   AF-A0A3E2TKR4-F1
#
_cell.length_a   1.000
_cell.length_b   1.000
_cell.length_c   1.000
_cell.angle_alpha   90.00
_cell.angle_beta   90.00
_cell.angle_gamma   90.00
#
_symmetry.space_group_name_H-M   'P 1'
#
loop_
_entity.id
_entity.type
_entity.pdbx_description
1 polymer ?
#
loop_
_entity_poly.entity_id
_entity_poly.type
_entity_poly.pdbx_seq_one_letter_code
_entity_poly.pdbx_strand_id
1 'polypeptide(L)'
;MRDNSNDFLRKAKKNKNDEFYTQMIDIERELKHYRNQFKGKIVYCNCDDPTKSNFYKFFAKNFHNLGIKKLISSCYVENDINIFNFKEKNLINGFYYEYTGEKEETLIPTKDDVIFFNGDGDFRSQESIELLKSADVVVTNPPFSLFREHIDQIIKYNKEFLVIGNINAITYKNIFNLIQNNDAWMGVNMGRGISGFIVPQHYELYGTETTIDDDGNRIISTNNNLWLTNLDNEKRHTDIILTQTYEGNEDKYPKYDNYDGINVNRTLDIPKDYEGAMGVPITFLHKFNPDQFEIIKFRKGNDNKDLSINGKCPYFRILIRNKNISK
;
A
#
# COMPACT_ATOMS: atom_id res chain seq x y z
N MET A 1 -5.90 32.29 13.11
CA MET A 1 -4.55 32.08 12.56
C MET A 1 -4.54 30.69 11.95
N ARG A 2 -4.12 30.53 10.68
CA ARG A 2 -4.04 29.22 10.04
C ARG A 2 -2.80 28.52 10.56
N ASP A 3 -2.98 27.47 11.36
CA ASP A 3 -1.87 26.63 11.81
C ASP A 3 -1.24 25.93 10.59
N ASN A 4 0.05 26.15 10.43
CA ASN A 4 0.85 25.60 9.35
C ASN A 4 0.93 24.07 9.48
N SER A 5 0.12 23.37 8.69
CA SER A 5 0.16 21.90 8.48
C SER A 5 1.57 21.35 8.17
N ASN A 6 2.48 22.21 7.68
CA ASN A 6 3.86 21.84 7.36
C ASN A 6 4.78 21.64 8.57
N ASP A 7 4.51 22.26 9.72
CA ASP A 7 5.35 22.06 10.92
C ASP A 7 4.99 20.73 11.62
N PHE A 8 3.74 20.26 11.45
CA PHE A 8 3.28 18.95 11.93
C PHE A 8 3.97 17.78 11.23
N LEU A 9 4.11 17.85 9.89
CA LEU A 9 4.88 16.86 9.12
C LEU A 9 6.36 16.85 9.50
N ARG A 10 6.91 18.01 9.91
CA ARG A 10 8.31 18.15 10.31
C ARG A 10 8.57 17.62 11.73
N LYS A 11 7.60 17.72 12.64
CA LYS A 11 7.65 17.07 13.97
C LYS A 11 7.47 15.55 13.87
N ALA A 12 6.55 15.08 13.02
CA ALA A 12 6.39 13.64 12.74
C ALA A 12 7.66 13.02 12.13
N LYS A 13 8.39 13.76 11.27
CA LYS A 13 9.72 13.36 10.77
C LYS A 13 10.80 13.23 11.84
N LYS A 14 10.63 13.89 13.00
CA LYS A 14 11.65 13.95 14.07
C LYS A 14 11.48 12.82 15.09
N ASN A 15 10.27 12.28 15.24
CA ASN A 15 9.97 11.08 16.03
C ASN A 15 9.94 9.87 15.09
N LYS A 16 11.12 9.38 14.70
CA LYS A 16 11.35 8.14 13.94
C LYS A 16 10.96 6.88 14.74
N ASN A 17 9.75 6.80 15.27
CA ASN A 17 9.27 5.59 15.90
C ASN A 17 8.38 4.88 14.88
N ASP A 18 9.00 4.10 14.00
CA ASP A 18 8.35 3.17 13.06
C ASP A 18 7.71 1.96 13.81
N GLU A 19 7.21 2.17 15.03
CA GLU A 19 6.50 1.17 15.84
C GLU A 19 4.97 1.26 15.61
N PHE A 20 4.55 1.57 14.39
CA PHE A 20 3.13 1.62 14.02
C PHE A 20 2.65 0.24 13.60
N TYR A 21 1.95 -0.45 14.50
CA TYR A 21 1.44 -1.78 14.22
C TYR A 21 0.07 -1.72 13.57
N THR A 22 -0.09 -2.48 12.49
CA THR A 22 -1.38 -2.61 11.81
C THR A 22 -2.35 -3.41 12.69
N GLN A 23 -3.61 -2.99 12.76
CA GLN A 23 -4.61 -3.69 13.54
C GLN A 23 -5.04 -5.00 12.87
N MET A 24 -5.29 -6.04 13.68
CA MET A 24 -5.75 -7.35 13.19
C MET A 24 -7.04 -7.24 12.37
N ILE A 25 -7.99 -6.40 12.79
CA ILE A 25 -9.27 -6.23 12.10
C ILE A 25 -9.12 -5.73 10.66
N ASP A 26 -8.14 -4.87 10.39
CA ASP A 26 -7.90 -4.33 9.05
C ASP A 26 -7.20 -5.37 8.17
N ILE A 27 -6.29 -6.17 8.74
CA ILE A 27 -5.63 -7.30 8.10
C ILE A 27 -6.67 -8.36 7.70
N GLU A 28 -7.52 -8.79 8.63
CA GLU A 28 -8.57 -9.79 8.37
C GLU A 28 -9.57 -9.33 7.31
N ARG A 29 -9.94 -8.04 7.35
CA ARG A 29 -10.89 -7.43 6.40
C ARG A 29 -10.35 -7.44 4.97
N GLU A 30 -9.04 -7.24 4.78
CA GLU A 30 -8.41 -7.25 3.47
C GLU A 30 -8.06 -8.68 3.02
N LEU A 31 -7.36 -9.46 3.86
CA LEU A 31 -6.83 -10.77 3.48
C LEU A 31 -7.90 -11.82 3.15
N LYS A 32 -9.14 -11.65 3.62
CA LYS A 32 -10.26 -12.53 3.24
C LYS A 32 -10.49 -12.61 1.72
N HIS A 33 -10.07 -11.59 0.97
CA HIS A 33 -10.24 -11.52 -0.48
C HIS A 33 -9.19 -12.32 -1.28
N TYR A 34 -8.12 -12.79 -0.63
CA TYR A 34 -6.97 -13.42 -1.30
C TYR A 34 -6.66 -14.85 -0.82
N ARG A 35 -7.53 -15.45 0.02
CA ARG A 35 -7.25 -16.73 0.73
C ARG A 35 -6.66 -17.83 -0.15
N ASN A 36 -7.28 -18.09 -1.30
CA ASN A 36 -6.88 -19.17 -2.21
C ASN A 36 -5.50 -18.93 -2.86
N GLN A 37 -5.04 -17.68 -2.87
CA GLN A 37 -3.78 -17.30 -3.48
C GLN A 37 -2.58 -17.53 -2.55
N PHE A 38 -2.76 -17.96 -1.29
CA PHE A 38 -1.66 -18.29 -0.39
C PHE A 38 -1.31 -19.79 -0.33
N LYS A 39 -2.14 -20.64 -0.93
CA LYS A 39 -1.97 -22.09 -0.88
C LYS A 39 -0.66 -22.52 -1.52
N GLY A 40 0.15 -23.27 -0.78
CA GLY A 40 1.44 -23.80 -1.18
C GLY A 40 2.58 -22.77 -1.22
N LYS A 41 2.31 -21.52 -0.83
CA LYS A 41 3.27 -20.42 -0.94
C LYS A 41 4.07 -20.19 0.34
N ILE A 42 5.25 -19.61 0.16
CA ILE A 42 6.07 -19.05 1.22
C ILE A 42 5.70 -17.57 1.38
N VAL A 43 5.09 -17.24 2.52
CA VAL A 43 4.67 -15.87 2.84
C VAL A 43 5.77 -15.18 3.63
N TYR A 44 6.14 -13.96 3.23
CA TYR A 44 7.14 -13.16 3.93
C TYR A 44 6.56 -11.84 4.43
N CYS A 45 6.50 -11.70 5.75
CA CYS A 45 6.20 -10.47 6.46
C CYS A 45 7.51 -9.75 6.79
N ASN A 46 8.11 -9.10 5.80
CA ASN A 46 9.33 -8.34 6.03
C ASN A 46 9.03 -7.01 6.72
N CYS A 47 9.92 -6.51 7.57
CA CYS A 47 9.65 -5.33 8.43
C CYS A 47 8.57 -5.57 9.51
N ASP A 48 8.25 -6.83 9.80
CA ASP A 48 7.31 -7.21 10.85
C ASP A 48 8.04 -7.97 11.95
N ASP A 49 7.89 -7.50 13.20
CA ASP A 49 8.39 -8.23 14.37
C ASP A 49 7.55 -9.50 14.58
N PRO A 50 8.10 -10.72 14.41
CA PRO A 50 7.36 -11.97 14.60
C PRO A 50 6.74 -12.11 15.99
N THR A 51 7.29 -11.43 17.01
CA THR A 51 6.80 -11.51 18.39
C THR A 51 5.57 -10.62 18.64
N LYS A 52 5.35 -9.60 17.80
CA LYS A 52 4.33 -8.54 18.02
C LYS A 52 3.37 -8.35 16.86
N SER A 53 3.84 -8.44 15.62
CA SER A 53 3.09 -8.06 14.43
C SER A 53 1.80 -8.86 14.26
N ASN A 54 0.71 -8.15 13.95
CA ASN A 54 -0.55 -8.78 13.61
C ASN A 54 -0.52 -9.47 12.24
N PHE A 55 0.39 -9.09 11.33
CA PHE A 55 0.56 -9.83 10.06
C PHE A 55 1.06 -11.24 10.32
N TYR A 56 2.15 -11.37 11.07
CA TYR A 56 2.67 -12.68 11.47
C TYR A 56 1.62 -13.48 12.25
N LYS A 57 1.01 -12.88 13.28
CA LYS A 57 -0.04 -13.54 14.08
C LYS A 57 -1.21 -14.03 13.23
N PHE A 58 -1.65 -13.25 12.23
CA PHE A 58 -2.73 -13.64 11.33
C PHE A 58 -2.34 -14.89 10.53
N PHE A 59 -1.18 -14.86 9.86
CA PHE A 59 -0.75 -15.97 9.03
C PHE A 59 -0.42 -17.22 9.83
N ALA A 60 0.23 -17.09 10.99
CA ALA A 60 0.54 -18.20 11.88
C ALA A 60 -0.75 -18.90 12.35
N LYS A 61 -1.73 -18.14 12.87
CA LYS A 61 -3.03 -18.69 13.32
C LYS A 61 -3.86 -19.32 12.19
N ASN A 62 -3.69 -18.84 10.96
CA ASN A 62 -4.43 -19.33 9.79
C ASN A 62 -3.58 -20.24 8.88
N PHE A 63 -2.40 -20.68 9.33
CA PHE A 63 -1.39 -21.32 8.48
C PHE A 63 -1.93 -22.52 7.69
N HIS A 64 -2.52 -23.50 8.40
CA HIS A 64 -3.10 -24.69 7.78
C HIS A 64 -4.37 -24.38 6.97
N ASN A 65 -5.19 -23.43 7.43
CA ASN A 65 -6.43 -23.03 6.74
C ASN A 65 -6.15 -22.35 5.40
N LEU A 66 -5.07 -21.58 5.31
CA LEU A 66 -4.60 -20.94 4.08
C LEU A 66 -3.74 -21.89 3.23
N GLY A 67 -3.34 -23.05 3.79
CA GLY A 67 -2.47 -24.02 3.14
C GLY A 67 -1.07 -23.46 2.85
N ILE A 68 -0.56 -22.57 3.70
CA ILE A 68 0.76 -21.95 3.55
C ILE A 68 1.85 -23.02 3.70
N LYS A 69 2.93 -22.89 2.92
CA LYS A 69 4.07 -23.81 2.96
C LYS A 69 5.10 -23.42 4.03
N LYS A 70 5.36 -22.12 4.15
CA LYS A 70 6.27 -21.54 5.15
C LYS A 70 5.89 -20.08 5.37
N LEU A 71 5.99 -19.61 6.60
CA LEU A 71 5.84 -18.22 6.98
C LEU A 71 7.19 -17.70 7.46
N ILE A 72 7.61 -16.56 6.96
CA ILE A 72 8.85 -15.88 7.35
C ILE A 72 8.45 -14.48 7.85
N SER A 73 9.05 -14.03 8.94
CA SER A 73 8.90 -12.64 9.39
C SER A 73 10.24 -12.12 9.88
N SER A 74 10.62 -10.92 9.46
CA SER A 74 11.91 -10.32 9.80
C SER A 74 11.74 -8.90 10.33
N CYS A 75 12.54 -8.58 11.34
CA CYS A 75 12.50 -7.34 12.08
C CYS A 75 13.82 -6.59 11.95
N TYR A 76 13.73 -5.33 11.54
CA TYR A 76 14.84 -4.37 11.60
C TYR A 76 14.93 -3.76 13.00
N VAL A 77 16.15 -3.54 13.48
CA VAL A 77 16.42 -2.85 14.75
C VAL A 77 17.32 -1.64 14.49
N GLU A 78 16.82 -0.43 14.79
CA GLU A 78 17.63 0.79 14.62
C GLU A 78 18.77 0.81 15.64
N ASN A 79 19.99 0.86 15.12
CA ASN A 79 21.20 1.07 15.91
C ASN A 79 21.61 2.54 15.80
N ASP A 80 21.46 3.31 16.87
CA ASP A 80 21.92 4.72 16.92
C ASP A 80 23.43 4.79 17.22
N ILE A 81 24.21 4.28 16.27
CA ILE A 81 25.67 4.20 16.34
C ILE A 81 26.28 5.28 15.44
N ASN A 82 27.09 6.13 16.05
CA ASN A 82 27.86 7.19 15.44
C ASN A 82 29.34 7.03 15.81
N ILE A 83 30.23 7.76 15.11
CA ILE A 83 31.69 7.76 15.33
C ILE A 83 32.06 7.99 16.81
N PHE A 84 31.20 8.70 17.55
CA PHE A 84 31.40 9.05 18.95
C PHE A 84 30.99 7.97 19.96
N ASN A 85 30.17 6.98 19.60
CA ASN A 85 29.61 5.99 20.54
C ASN A 85 29.77 4.52 20.08
N PHE A 86 30.45 4.28 18.94
CA PHE A 86 30.67 2.93 18.38
C PHE A 86 31.38 1.96 19.34
N LYS A 87 32.17 2.46 20.30
CA LYS A 87 32.86 1.61 21.29
C LYS A 87 32.05 1.31 22.56
N GLU A 88 30.94 2.01 22.78
CA GLU A 88 30.21 1.97 24.06
C GLU A 88 28.83 1.30 23.94
N LYS A 89 28.25 1.25 22.74
CA LYS A 89 26.94 0.60 22.52
C LYS A 89 27.12 -0.83 22.02
N ASN A 90 26.41 -1.76 22.65
CA ASN A 90 26.19 -3.09 22.08
C ASN A 90 25.30 -2.94 20.85
N LEU A 91 25.79 -3.42 19.70
CA LEU A 91 24.98 -3.60 18.49
C LEU A 91 23.82 -4.54 18.81
N ILE A 92 22.59 -4.13 18.49
CA ILE A 92 21.43 -5.01 18.55
C ILE A 92 21.16 -5.46 17.12
N ASN A 93 21.31 -6.75 16.89
CA ASN A 93 21.07 -7.31 15.57
C ASN A 93 19.58 -7.37 15.28
N GLY A 94 19.23 -7.23 14.00
CA GLY A 94 17.92 -7.62 13.52
C GLY A 94 17.73 -9.12 13.70
N PHE A 95 16.50 -9.58 13.53
CA PHE A 95 16.17 -11.00 13.73
C PHE A 95 15.00 -11.40 12.85
N TYR A 96 14.86 -12.71 12.64
CA TYR A 96 13.75 -13.28 11.90
C TYR A 96 13.27 -14.59 12.53
N TYR A 97 12.09 -15.02 12.10
CA TYR A 97 11.53 -16.31 12.46
C TYR A 97 10.97 -16.99 11.21
N GLU A 98 11.17 -18.29 11.12
CA GLU A 98 10.54 -19.15 10.11
C GLU A 98 9.60 -20.12 10.82
N TYR A 99 8.40 -20.25 10.29
CA TYR A 99 7.37 -21.15 10.79
C TYR A 99 6.86 -22.02 9.64
N THR A 100 6.93 -23.34 9.81
CA THR A 100 6.51 -24.35 8.84
C THR A 100 5.25 -25.10 9.24
N GLY A 101 4.74 -24.88 10.46
CA GLY A 101 3.55 -25.52 10.98
C GLY A 101 3.82 -26.88 11.64
N GLU A 102 5.08 -27.18 11.95
CA GLU A 102 5.47 -28.40 12.66
C GLU A 102 5.13 -28.28 14.15
N LYS A 103 4.90 -29.41 14.82
CA LYS A 103 4.34 -29.41 16.19
C LYS A 103 5.30 -28.84 17.24
N GLU A 104 6.59 -28.93 16.96
CA GLU A 104 7.67 -28.47 17.83
C GLU A 104 7.91 -26.96 17.71
N GLU A 105 7.33 -26.30 16.69
CA GLU A 105 7.51 -24.87 16.46
C GLU A 105 6.57 -24.02 17.32
N THR A 106 7.11 -22.96 17.92
CA THR A 106 6.34 -21.98 18.68
C THR A 106 5.51 -21.11 17.74
N LEU A 107 4.18 -21.30 17.76
CA LEU A 107 3.24 -20.54 16.90
C LEU A 107 3.48 -19.03 16.95
N ILE A 108 3.62 -18.47 18.16
CA ILE A 108 3.97 -17.06 18.40
C ILE A 108 5.32 -17.02 19.12
N PRO A 109 6.42 -16.75 18.42
CA PRO A 109 7.77 -16.83 18.99
C PRO A 109 8.02 -15.72 20.00
N THR A 110 8.95 -15.98 20.90
CA THR A 110 9.59 -15.02 21.79
C THR A 110 10.99 -14.67 21.27
N LYS A 111 11.75 -13.85 22.01
CA LYS A 111 13.13 -13.52 21.66
C LYS A 111 14.10 -14.71 21.76
N ASP A 112 13.72 -15.78 22.45
CA ASP A 112 14.54 -16.98 22.57
C ASP A 112 14.37 -17.94 21.38
N ASP A 113 13.28 -17.76 20.61
CA ASP A 113 12.94 -18.61 19.45
C ASP A 113 13.50 -18.07 18.11
N VAL A 114 13.91 -16.79 18.06
CA VAL A 114 14.28 -16.11 16.80
C VAL A 114 15.73 -16.35 16.40
N ILE A 115 15.98 -16.22 15.10
CA ILE A 115 17.33 -16.26 14.54
C ILE A 115 17.81 -14.83 14.35
N PHE A 116 18.94 -14.48 14.95
CA PHE A 116 19.55 -13.16 14.80
C PHE A 116 20.34 -13.07 13.49
N PHE A 117 20.17 -11.96 12.79
CA PHE A 117 21.04 -11.58 11.69
C PHE A 117 22.44 -11.22 12.20
N ASN A 118 23.40 -11.13 11.28
CA ASN A 118 24.68 -10.48 11.56
C ASN A 118 24.53 -8.95 11.54
N GLY A 119 23.63 -8.43 10.71
CA GLY A 119 23.31 -7.01 10.62
C GLY A 119 22.09 -6.56 11.44
N ASP A 120 21.62 -5.36 11.13
CA ASP A 120 20.46 -4.71 11.76
C ASP A 120 19.09 -5.21 11.24
N GLY A 121 19.08 -6.04 10.21
CA GLY A 121 17.86 -6.55 9.57
C GLY A 121 17.24 -5.60 8.54
N ASP A 122 17.96 -4.59 8.03
CA ASP A 122 17.46 -3.75 6.94
C ASP A 122 17.05 -4.65 5.75
N PHE A 123 15.90 -4.37 5.13
CA PHE A 123 15.39 -5.15 4.00
C PHE A 123 16.32 -5.13 2.77
N ARG A 124 17.25 -4.18 2.72
CA ARG A 124 18.30 -4.06 1.70
C ARG A 124 19.51 -4.96 1.97
N SER A 125 19.66 -5.45 3.20
CA SER A 125 20.77 -6.32 3.56
C SER A 125 20.72 -7.64 2.77
N GLN A 126 21.89 -8.23 2.56
CA GLN A 126 21.99 -9.49 1.82
C GLN A 126 21.20 -10.62 2.52
N GLU A 127 21.22 -10.66 3.86
CA GLU A 127 20.49 -11.64 4.68
C GLU A 127 18.97 -11.50 4.46
N SER A 128 18.42 -10.28 4.53
CA SER A 128 17.00 -10.03 4.25
C SER A 128 16.60 -10.31 2.79
N ILE A 129 17.50 -10.06 1.85
CA ILE A 129 17.30 -10.36 0.42
C ILE A 129 17.27 -11.87 0.17
N GLU A 130 18.03 -12.67 0.90
CA GLU A 130 18.00 -14.14 0.79
C GLU A 130 16.66 -14.69 1.27
N LEU A 131 16.12 -14.15 2.37
CA LEU A 131 14.75 -14.46 2.78
C LEU A 131 13.73 -14.05 1.70
N LEU A 132 13.84 -12.83 1.16
CA LEU A 132 12.96 -12.37 0.08
C LEU A 132 13.02 -13.29 -1.14
N LYS A 133 14.21 -13.72 -1.56
CA LYS A 133 14.38 -14.62 -2.70
C LYS A 133 13.67 -15.96 -2.49
N SER A 134 13.68 -16.48 -1.27
CA SER A 134 13.02 -17.74 -0.93
C SER A 134 11.49 -17.64 -0.81
N ALA A 135 10.95 -16.44 -0.60
CA ALA A 135 9.52 -16.18 -0.50
C ALA A 135 8.82 -16.16 -1.86
N ASP A 136 7.52 -16.45 -1.88
CA ASP A 136 6.68 -16.31 -3.07
C ASP A 136 5.88 -14.99 -3.04
N VAL A 137 5.39 -14.62 -1.85
CA VAL A 137 4.53 -13.46 -1.63
C VAL A 137 4.97 -12.65 -0.42
N VAL A 138 4.96 -11.33 -0.55
CA VAL A 138 5.31 -10.37 0.51
C VAL A 138 4.06 -9.68 1.05
N VAL A 139 3.81 -9.76 2.36
CA VAL A 139 2.63 -9.12 2.98
C VAL A 139 3.04 -8.36 4.23
N THR A 140 2.98 -7.02 4.19
CA THR A 140 3.56 -6.17 5.24
C THR A 140 3.03 -4.72 5.24
N ASN A 141 3.37 -3.96 6.27
CA ASN A 141 3.31 -2.50 6.34
C ASN A 141 4.72 -1.89 6.48
N PRO A 142 5.43 -1.56 5.38
CA PRO A 142 6.77 -1.03 5.43
C PRO A 142 6.78 0.45 5.85
N PRO A 143 7.93 0.98 6.30
CA PRO A 143 8.08 2.41 6.56
C PRO A 143 7.69 3.24 5.32
N PHE A 144 6.77 4.20 5.48
CA PHE A 144 6.26 4.97 4.34
C PHE A 144 7.33 5.80 3.62
N SER A 145 8.41 6.17 4.31
CA SER A 145 9.57 6.85 3.72
C SER A 145 10.33 5.96 2.73
N LEU A 146 10.29 4.64 2.91
CA LEU A 146 11.02 3.65 2.13
C LEU A 146 10.10 2.85 1.17
N PHE A 147 8.79 3.09 1.22
CA PHE A 147 7.77 2.38 0.43
C PHE A 147 8.14 2.21 -1.05
N ARG A 148 8.60 3.29 -1.70
CA ARG A 148 8.93 3.25 -3.14
C ARG A 148 10.06 2.27 -3.44
N GLU A 149 11.11 2.31 -2.64
CA GLU A 149 12.28 1.47 -2.79
C GLU A 149 11.98 0.01 -2.42
N HIS A 150 11.14 -0.19 -1.41
CA HIS A 150 10.66 -1.50 -1.00
C HIS A 150 9.85 -2.18 -2.12
N ILE A 151 8.88 -1.48 -2.72
CA ILE A 151 8.14 -1.99 -3.89
C ILE A 151 9.08 -2.25 -5.08
N ASP A 152 10.01 -1.34 -5.39
CA ASP A 152 10.98 -1.56 -6.48
C ASP A 152 11.81 -2.85 -6.25
N GLN A 153 12.15 -3.17 -4.99
CA GLN A 153 12.84 -4.41 -4.64
C GLN A 153 11.96 -5.66 -4.80
N ILE A 154 10.71 -5.61 -4.33
CA ILE A 154 9.72 -6.70 -4.50
C ILE A 154 9.53 -7.03 -5.98
N ILE A 155 9.33 -6.00 -6.81
CA ILE A 155 9.17 -6.14 -8.26
C ILE A 155 10.44 -6.69 -8.91
N LYS A 156 11.63 -6.21 -8.51
CA LYS A 156 12.92 -6.71 -9.02
C LYS A 156 13.08 -8.23 -8.82
N TYR A 157 12.54 -8.77 -7.73
CA TYR A 157 12.59 -10.20 -7.43
C TYR A 157 11.33 -10.98 -7.84
N ASN A 158 10.44 -10.36 -8.64
CA ASN A 158 9.22 -10.97 -9.19
C ASN A 158 8.33 -11.61 -8.11
N LYS A 159 8.12 -10.89 -7.00
CA LYS A 159 7.28 -11.38 -5.91
C LYS A 159 5.85 -10.89 -6.06
N GLU A 160 4.92 -11.75 -5.67
CA GLU A 160 3.58 -11.28 -5.38
C GLU A 160 3.61 -10.45 -4.10
N PHE A 161 2.66 -9.53 -3.92
CA PHE A 161 2.65 -8.69 -2.75
C PHE A 161 1.28 -8.14 -2.39
N LEU A 162 1.10 -7.84 -1.10
CA LEU A 162 0.00 -7.05 -0.55
C LEU A 162 0.56 -6.15 0.55
N VAL A 163 0.70 -4.87 0.25
CA VAL A 163 1.49 -3.95 1.07
C VAL A 163 0.67 -2.71 1.42
N ILE A 164 0.74 -2.28 2.67
CA ILE A 164 0.14 -1.00 3.09
C ILE A 164 1.02 0.16 2.64
N GLY A 165 0.41 1.16 2.04
CA GLY A 165 1.07 2.39 1.63
C GLY A 165 0.21 3.61 1.84
N ASN A 166 0.83 4.78 1.67
CA ASN A 166 0.11 6.04 1.65
C ASN A 166 -0.53 6.27 0.27
N ILE A 167 -1.73 6.86 0.22
CA ILE A 167 -2.47 7.15 -1.02
C ILE A 167 -1.67 8.02 -1.99
N ASN A 168 -0.79 8.89 -1.49
CA ASN A 168 0.06 9.71 -2.35
C ASN A 168 1.05 8.86 -3.17
N ALA A 169 1.36 7.63 -2.74
CA ALA A 169 2.29 6.76 -3.44
C ALA A 169 1.82 6.37 -4.85
N ILE A 170 0.51 6.33 -5.10
CA ILE A 170 -0.04 6.01 -6.44
C ILE A 170 0.27 7.09 -7.49
N THR A 171 0.66 8.29 -7.05
CA THR A 171 1.09 9.38 -7.94
C THR A 171 2.56 9.31 -8.31
N TYR A 172 3.34 8.46 -7.65
CA TYR A 172 4.75 8.29 -7.95
C TYR A 172 4.89 7.59 -9.29
N LYS A 173 5.84 8.08 -10.12
CA LYS A 173 5.99 7.62 -11.51
C LYS A 173 6.12 6.10 -11.62
N ASN A 174 6.94 5.47 -10.78
CA ASN A 174 7.15 4.02 -10.82
C ASN A 174 5.90 3.25 -10.40
N ILE A 175 5.22 3.66 -9.32
CA ILE A 175 3.99 3.01 -8.85
C ILE A 175 2.84 3.20 -9.84
N PHE A 176 2.66 4.40 -10.37
CA PHE A 176 1.64 4.67 -11.38
C PHE A 176 1.88 3.83 -12.64
N ASN A 177 3.13 3.66 -13.07
CA ASN A 177 3.46 2.82 -14.22
C ASN A 177 3.08 1.35 -13.98
N LEU A 178 3.29 0.81 -12.78
CA LEU A 178 2.82 -0.54 -12.44
C LEU A 178 1.30 -0.65 -12.55
N ILE A 179 0.57 0.36 -12.07
CA ILE A 179 -0.90 0.38 -12.17
C ILE A 179 -1.36 0.49 -13.62
N GLN A 180 -0.73 1.37 -14.39
CA GLN A 180 -1.04 1.58 -15.81
C GLN A 180 -0.79 0.31 -16.64
N ASN A 181 0.30 -0.40 -16.36
CA ASN A 181 0.65 -1.65 -17.03
C ASN A 181 -0.13 -2.86 -16.52
N ASN A 182 -1.02 -2.67 -15.55
CA ASN A 182 -1.78 -3.72 -14.89
C ASN A 182 -0.91 -4.74 -14.13
N ASP A 183 0.26 -4.30 -13.65
CA ASP A 183 1.20 -5.09 -12.82
C ASP A 183 0.94 -4.90 -11.31
N ALA A 184 0.19 -3.87 -10.93
CA ALA A 184 -0.23 -3.62 -9.55
C ALA A 184 -1.57 -2.88 -9.51
N TRP A 185 -2.28 -2.96 -8.39
CA TRP A 185 -3.58 -2.33 -8.20
C TRP A 185 -3.87 -2.12 -6.71
N MET A 186 -4.98 -1.42 -6.47
CA MET A 186 -5.48 -1.11 -5.16
C MET A 186 -6.17 -2.35 -4.59
N GLY A 187 -5.95 -2.61 -3.31
CA GLY A 187 -6.71 -3.62 -2.58
C GLY A 187 -8.18 -3.25 -2.43
N VAL A 188 -8.95 -4.16 -1.84
CA VAL A 188 -10.41 -4.06 -1.78
C VAL A 188 -10.84 -2.93 -0.85
N ASN A 189 -10.22 -2.83 0.33
CA ASN A 189 -10.54 -1.83 1.34
C ASN A 189 -9.65 -0.58 1.17
N MET A 190 -10.23 0.58 0.83
CA MET A 190 -9.53 1.87 0.75
C MET A 190 -10.07 2.91 1.74
N GLY A 191 -9.29 3.96 1.99
CA GLY A 191 -9.67 5.06 2.87
C GLY A 191 -9.77 4.58 4.31
N ARG A 192 -10.97 4.65 4.90
CA ARG A 192 -11.25 4.10 6.25
C ARG A 192 -11.23 2.57 6.33
N GLY A 193 -10.86 1.90 5.24
CA GLY A 193 -10.55 0.47 5.21
C GLY A 193 -9.41 0.07 6.14
N ILE A 194 -8.45 0.99 6.37
CA ILE A 194 -7.43 0.89 7.42
C ILE A 194 -7.84 1.87 8.51
N SER A 195 -8.33 1.33 9.63
CA SER A 195 -8.94 2.09 10.72
C SER A 195 -7.92 2.85 11.58
N GLY A 196 -6.63 2.48 11.50
CA GLY A 196 -5.54 3.18 12.18
C GLY A 196 -4.42 2.23 12.57
N PHE A 197 -3.39 2.78 13.20
CA PHE A 197 -2.24 2.03 13.68
C PHE A 197 -2.13 2.10 15.20
N ILE A 198 -1.76 0.99 15.82
CA ILE A 198 -1.42 0.93 17.24
C ILE A 198 -0.06 1.60 17.42
N VAL A 199 0.02 2.54 18.34
CA VAL A 199 1.21 3.33 18.63
C VAL A 199 1.70 3.10 20.06
N PRO A 200 3.00 3.26 20.33
CA PRO A 200 3.55 3.12 21.68
C PRO A 200 2.94 4.10 22.69
N GLN A 201 3.01 3.75 23.98
CA GLN A 201 2.44 4.56 25.05
C GLN A 201 3.06 5.96 25.16
N HIS A 202 4.36 6.10 24.87
CA HIS A 202 5.08 7.38 24.88
C HIS A 202 4.76 8.28 23.68
N TYR A 203 4.11 7.75 22.64
CA TYR A 203 3.78 8.54 21.47
C TYR A 203 2.66 9.52 21.82
N GLU A 204 2.87 10.82 21.78
CA GLU A 204 1.77 11.75 22.11
C GLU A 204 0.65 11.66 21.05
N LEU A 205 -0.60 11.48 21.49
CA LEU A 205 -1.75 11.43 20.59
C LEU A 205 -1.98 12.82 20.03
N TYR A 206 -1.68 12.97 18.75
CA TYR A 206 -1.84 14.24 18.03
C TYR A 206 -2.74 14.02 16.80
N GLY A 207 -3.70 14.91 16.62
CA GLY A 207 -4.68 14.84 15.53
C GLY A 207 -6.11 14.70 16.04
N THR A 208 -7.06 14.65 15.11
CA THR A 208 -8.50 14.65 15.41
C THR A 208 -9.12 13.25 15.49
N GLU A 209 -8.39 12.20 15.09
CA GLU A 209 -8.89 10.82 15.07
C GLU A 209 -7.90 9.91 15.83
N THR A 210 -7.97 9.97 17.16
CA THR A 210 -7.23 9.09 18.07
C THR A 210 -8.21 8.41 19.00
N THR A 211 -7.96 7.13 19.29
CA THR A 211 -8.80 6.32 20.17
C THR A 211 -7.94 5.46 21.08
N ILE A 212 -8.54 4.98 22.16
CA ILE A 212 -8.00 3.93 23.01
C ILE A 212 -8.99 2.78 22.91
N ASP A 213 -8.52 1.58 22.57
CA ASP A 213 -9.37 0.39 22.53
C ASP A 213 -9.57 -0.23 23.92
N ASP A 214 -10.39 -1.26 24.01
CA ASP A 214 -10.73 -1.94 25.27
C ASP A 214 -9.51 -2.60 25.93
N ASP A 215 -8.48 -2.91 25.15
CA ASP A 215 -7.21 -3.49 25.61
C ASP A 215 -6.20 -2.41 26.05
N GLY A 216 -6.56 -1.13 25.96
CA GLY A 216 -5.72 0.00 26.33
C GLY A 216 -4.70 0.40 25.25
N ASN A 217 -4.77 -0.18 24.04
CA ASN A 217 -3.91 0.21 22.94
C ASN A 217 -4.31 1.59 22.43
N ARG A 218 -3.31 2.41 22.10
CA ARG A 218 -3.49 3.76 21.59
C ARG A 218 -3.46 3.71 20.07
N ILE A 219 -4.53 4.16 19.43
CA ILE A 219 -4.71 4.08 17.98
C ILE A 219 -4.67 5.47 17.37
N ILE A 220 -3.91 5.61 16.28
CA ILE A 220 -3.90 6.82 15.45
C ILE A 220 -4.42 6.46 14.06
N SER A 221 -5.53 7.08 13.67
CA SER A 221 -6.12 6.92 12.35
C SER A 221 -5.55 7.92 11.37
N THR A 222 -5.14 7.44 10.20
CA THR A 222 -4.75 8.30 9.08
C THR A 222 -5.63 7.96 7.87
N ASN A 223 -6.45 8.91 7.41
CA ASN A 223 -7.42 8.72 6.31
C ASN A 223 -6.77 8.53 4.92
N ASN A 224 -5.46 8.35 4.86
CA ASN A 224 -4.66 8.40 3.65
C ASN A 224 -3.90 7.10 3.38
N ASN A 225 -4.32 5.97 3.95
CA ASN A 225 -3.69 4.67 3.67
C ASN A 225 -4.48 3.87 2.63
N LEU A 226 -3.77 2.97 1.97
CA LEU A 226 -4.33 1.98 1.05
C LEU A 226 -3.54 0.69 1.11
N TRP A 227 -4.13 -0.35 0.53
CA TRP A 227 -3.43 -1.57 0.14
C TRP A 227 -3.01 -1.46 -1.32
N LEU A 228 -1.75 -1.73 -1.62
CA LEU A 228 -1.23 -1.90 -2.98
C LEU A 228 -0.86 -3.37 -3.15
N THR A 229 -1.28 -3.99 -4.24
CA THR A 229 -1.11 -5.43 -4.43
C THR A 229 -1.07 -5.80 -5.91
N ASN A 230 -0.50 -6.96 -6.21
CA ASN A 230 -0.67 -7.65 -7.50
C ASN A 230 -1.37 -9.02 -7.32
N LEU A 231 -2.00 -9.27 -6.16
CA LEU A 231 -2.88 -10.41 -5.93
C LEU A 231 -4.28 -10.09 -6.44
N ASP A 232 -4.88 -11.02 -7.17
CA ASP A 232 -6.13 -10.76 -7.86
C ASP A 232 -7.31 -10.64 -6.89
N ASN A 233 -8.34 -9.87 -7.25
CA ASN A 233 -9.55 -9.75 -6.45
C ASN A 233 -10.78 -9.47 -7.32
N GLU A 234 -11.94 -9.98 -6.90
CA GLU A 234 -13.21 -9.89 -7.64
C GLU A 234 -13.62 -8.47 -8.02
N LYS A 235 -13.26 -7.49 -7.19
CA LYS A 235 -13.65 -6.09 -7.42
C LYS A 235 -13.04 -5.53 -8.70
N ARG A 236 -11.86 -5.99 -9.10
CA ARG A 236 -11.21 -5.58 -10.35
C ARG A 236 -11.94 -6.03 -11.59
N HIS A 237 -12.75 -7.08 -11.46
CA HIS A 237 -13.52 -7.66 -12.55
C HIS A 237 -14.98 -7.18 -12.54
N THR A 238 -15.26 -6.12 -11.77
CA THR A 238 -16.60 -5.55 -11.63
C THR A 238 -16.72 -4.27 -12.44
N ASP A 239 -17.58 -4.29 -13.46
CA ASP A 239 -17.89 -3.10 -14.25
C ASP A 239 -18.55 -2.00 -13.40
N ILE A 240 -18.15 -0.76 -13.66
CA ILE A 240 -18.88 0.42 -13.21
C ILE A 240 -20.11 0.56 -14.09
N ILE A 241 -21.29 0.62 -13.48
CA ILE A 241 -22.54 0.93 -14.20
C ILE A 241 -22.51 2.39 -14.63
N LEU A 242 -22.44 2.63 -15.95
CA LEU A 242 -22.43 3.96 -16.55
C LEU A 242 -23.86 4.40 -16.89
N THR A 243 -24.30 5.48 -16.27
CA THR A 243 -25.69 5.99 -16.43
C THR A 243 -25.78 7.32 -17.16
N GLN A 244 -24.66 8.05 -17.26
CA GLN A 244 -24.63 9.35 -17.92
C GLN A 244 -24.44 9.22 -19.42
N THR A 245 -24.84 10.27 -20.14
CA THR A 245 -24.72 10.42 -21.59
C THR A 245 -23.95 11.71 -21.89
N TYR A 246 -23.07 11.68 -22.89
CA TYR A 246 -22.33 12.83 -23.39
C TYR A 246 -23.14 13.61 -24.43
N GLU A 247 -23.74 12.91 -25.40
CA GLU A 247 -24.53 13.52 -26.46
C GLU A 247 -25.68 14.36 -25.87
N GLY A 248 -25.77 15.63 -26.28
CA GLY A 248 -26.74 16.61 -25.77
C GLY A 248 -26.47 17.12 -24.35
N ASN A 249 -25.30 16.80 -23.76
CA ASN A 249 -24.87 17.22 -22.43
C ASN A 249 -23.41 17.71 -22.42
N GLU A 250 -22.90 18.14 -23.57
CA GLU A 250 -21.49 18.47 -23.79
C GLU A 250 -20.99 19.60 -22.88
N ASP A 251 -21.89 20.49 -22.45
CA ASP A 251 -21.63 21.59 -21.52
C ASP A 251 -21.12 21.10 -20.14
N LYS A 252 -21.49 19.89 -19.74
CA LYS A 252 -21.05 19.26 -18.47
C LYS A 252 -19.65 18.67 -18.54
N TYR A 253 -19.10 18.53 -19.75
CA TYR A 253 -17.86 17.80 -20.04
C TYR A 253 -16.85 18.71 -20.76
N PRO A 254 -16.27 19.69 -20.04
CA PRO A 254 -15.35 20.63 -20.66
C PRO A 254 -14.14 19.91 -21.26
N LYS A 255 -13.75 20.32 -22.47
CA LYS A 255 -12.57 19.79 -23.18
C LYS A 255 -11.28 20.37 -22.60
N TYR A 256 -10.19 19.61 -22.73
CA TYR A 256 -8.86 20.09 -22.37
C TYR A 256 -8.28 21.00 -23.45
N ASP A 257 -7.51 22.02 -23.05
CA ASP A 257 -6.85 22.94 -23.98
C ASP A 257 -5.65 22.27 -24.68
N ASN A 258 -4.98 21.35 -23.97
CA ASN A 258 -3.70 20.74 -24.37
C ASN A 258 -3.76 19.22 -24.57
N TYR A 259 -4.96 18.64 -24.68
CA TYR A 259 -5.16 17.23 -24.95
C TYR A 259 -6.52 16.98 -25.60
N ASP A 260 -6.61 16.03 -26.52
CA ASP A 260 -7.89 15.65 -27.13
C ASP A 260 -8.68 14.74 -26.18
N GLY A 261 -9.49 15.36 -25.32
CA GLY A 261 -10.29 14.65 -24.33
C GLY A 261 -11.15 15.58 -23.49
N ILE A 262 -12.06 15.00 -22.72
CA ILE A 262 -12.97 15.72 -21.82
C ILE A 262 -12.56 15.53 -20.36
N ASN A 263 -12.87 16.51 -19.53
CA ASN A 263 -12.77 16.40 -18.09
C ASN A 263 -14.06 15.86 -17.49
N VAL A 264 -13.94 14.82 -16.68
CA VAL A 264 -15.02 14.21 -15.92
C VAL A 264 -14.75 14.44 -14.43
N ASN A 265 -15.62 15.19 -13.76
CA ASN A 265 -15.35 15.64 -12.38
C ASN A 265 -15.48 14.54 -11.33
N ARG A 266 -16.34 13.53 -11.56
CA ARG A 266 -16.55 12.40 -10.65
C ARG A 266 -16.64 11.11 -11.46
N THR A 267 -16.19 10.00 -10.89
CA THR A 267 -16.31 8.67 -11.52
C THR A 267 -17.76 8.29 -11.88
N LEU A 268 -18.75 8.79 -11.13
CA LEU A 268 -20.17 8.56 -11.42
C LEU A 268 -20.67 9.34 -12.65
N ASP A 269 -19.92 10.37 -13.05
CA ASP A 269 -20.27 11.20 -14.20
C ASP A 269 -19.66 10.68 -15.50
N ILE A 270 -19.03 9.49 -15.51
CA ILE A 270 -18.44 8.93 -16.73
C ILE A 270 -19.58 8.63 -17.73
N PRO A 271 -19.58 9.25 -18.92
CA PRO A 271 -20.59 8.99 -19.94
C PRO A 271 -20.38 7.61 -20.60
N LYS A 272 -21.49 6.93 -20.91
CA LYS A 272 -21.48 5.57 -21.48
C LYS A 272 -21.28 5.53 -23.00
N ASP A 273 -21.41 6.67 -23.66
CA ASP A 273 -21.47 6.89 -25.11
C ASP A 273 -20.27 7.67 -25.66
N TYR A 274 -19.31 8.06 -24.81
CA TYR A 274 -18.14 8.82 -25.23
C TYR A 274 -16.91 7.91 -25.47
N GLU A 275 -16.48 7.81 -26.73
CA GLU A 275 -15.35 6.99 -27.18
C GLU A 275 -13.97 7.62 -26.93
N GLY A 276 -13.92 8.94 -26.76
CA GLY A 276 -12.67 9.68 -26.61
C GLY A 276 -11.99 9.50 -25.25
N ALA A 277 -10.85 10.16 -25.08
CA ALA A 277 -10.16 10.15 -23.80
C ALA A 277 -10.90 10.99 -22.75
N MET A 278 -11.01 10.45 -21.54
CA MET A 278 -11.68 11.08 -20.40
C MET A 278 -10.70 11.26 -19.25
N GLY A 279 -10.54 12.48 -18.75
CA GLY A 279 -9.78 12.74 -17.54
C GLY A 279 -10.65 12.60 -16.30
N VAL A 280 -10.40 11.55 -15.52
CA VAL A 280 -11.14 11.22 -14.30
C VAL A 280 -10.32 11.50 -13.03
N PRO A 281 -10.95 11.65 -11.85
CA PRO A 281 -10.22 11.80 -10.59
C PRO A 281 -9.36 10.57 -10.27
N ILE A 282 -8.26 10.77 -9.54
CA ILE A 282 -7.35 9.67 -9.15
C ILE A 282 -8.03 8.56 -8.33
N THR A 283 -9.09 8.90 -7.60
CA THR A 283 -9.92 7.94 -6.84
C THR A 283 -10.64 6.93 -7.72
N PHE A 284 -10.73 7.18 -9.04
CA PHE A 284 -11.20 6.21 -10.02
C PHE A 284 -10.44 4.88 -9.95
N LEU A 285 -9.14 4.92 -9.63
CA LEU A 285 -8.31 3.72 -9.56
C LEU A 285 -8.88 2.64 -8.63
N HIS A 286 -9.55 3.00 -7.54
CA HIS A 286 -10.20 2.02 -6.64
C HIS A 286 -11.32 1.21 -7.31
N LYS A 287 -11.89 1.71 -8.41
CA LYS A 287 -12.96 1.10 -9.20
C LYS A 287 -12.51 0.70 -10.60
N PHE A 288 -11.20 0.77 -10.86
CA PHE A 288 -10.66 0.48 -12.17
C PHE A 288 -10.82 -1.01 -12.47
N ASN A 289 -11.56 -1.30 -13.56
CA ASN A 289 -11.60 -2.61 -14.19
C ASN A 289 -10.82 -2.54 -15.51
N PRO A 290 -9.71 -3.30 -15.67
CA PRO A 290 -8.91 -3.30 -16.90
C PRO A 290 -9.65 -3.90 -18.10
N ASP A 291 -10.74 -4.64 -17.89
CA ASP A 291 -11.60 -5.14 -18.97
C ASP A 291 -12.50 -4.04 -19.52
N GLN A 292 -12.99 -3.15 -18.64
CA GLN A 292 -13.88 -2.04 -19.00
C GLN A 292 -13.12 -0.80 -19.50
N PHE A 293 -11.97 -0.48 -18.92
CA PHE A 293 -11.24 0.76 -19.20
C PHE A 293 -9.76 0.52 -19.50
N GLU A 294 -9.20 1.40 -20.32
CA GLU A 294 -7.75 1.52 -20.56
C GLU A 294 -7.23 2.79 -19.85
N ILE A 295 -6.08 2.71 -19.17
CA ILE A 295 -5.37 3.88 -18.63
C ILE A 295 -4.37 4.39 -19.68
N ILE A 296 -4.64 5.59 -20.21
CA ILE A 296 -3.85 6.19 -21.29
C ILE A 296 -2.63 6.93 -20.74
N LYS A 297 -2.84 7.82 -19.76
CA LYS A 297 -1.81 8.74 -19.28
C LYS A 297 -2.18 9.35 -17.93
N PHE A 298 -1.16 9.78 -17.18
CA PHE A 298 -1.35 10.55 -15.95
C PHE A 298 -1.08 12.04 -16.18
N ARG A 299 -2.03 12.89 -15.76
CA ARG A 299 -1.96 14.35 -15.54
C ARG A 299 -1.45 15.27 -16.66
N LYS A 300 -0.79 14.76 -17.69
CA LYS A 300 -0.06 15.56 -18.69
C LYS A 300 -0.75 15.57 -20.04
N GLY A 301 -0.85 16.74 -20.66
CA GLY A 301 -1.29 16.91 -22.04
C GLY A 301 -0.23 16.48 -23.07
N ASN A 302 -0.50 16.79 -24.35
CA ASN A 302 0.41 16.49 -25.47
C ASN A 302 1.67 17.35 -25.44
N ASP A 303 1.61 18.52 -24.81
CA ASP A 303 2.71 19.45 -24.61
C ASP A 303 3.58 19.15 -23.37
N ASN A 304 3.35 18.00 -22.71
CA ASN A 304 3.97 17.60 -21.44
C ASN A 304 3.73 18.55 -20.25
N LYS A 305 2.85 19.54 -20.39
CA LYS A 305 2.36 20.35 -19.27
C LYS A 305 1.18 19.65 -18.60
N ASP A 306 0.85 20.07 -17.39
CA ASP A 306 -0.35 19.55 -16.74
C ASP A 306 -1.58 19.90 -17.59
N LEU A 307 -2.57 19.00 -17.59
CA LEU A 307 -3.82 19.22 -18.31
C LEU A 307 -4.45 20.56 -17.89
N SER A 308 -4.99 21.32 -18.84
CA SER A 308 -5.66 22.58 -18.55
C SER A 308 -7.03 22.67 -19.18
N ILE A 309 -7.92 23.43 -18.54
CA ILE A 309 -9.25 23.76 -19.02
C ILE A 309 -9.40 25.27 -18.89
N ASN A 310 -9.61 25.97 -20.00
CA ASN A 310 -9.70 27.43 -20.03
C ASN A 310 -8.48 28.09 -19.34
N GLY A 311 -7.29 27.56 -19.57
CA GLY A 311 -6.03 28.04 -19.00
C GLY A 311 -5.79 27.70 -17.52
N LYS A 312 -6.69 26.93 -16.87
CA LYS A 312 -6.54 26.52 -15.47
C LYS A 312 -6.25 25.03 -15.36
N CYS A 313 -5.29 24.66 -14.50
CA CYS A 313 -5.02 23.26 -14.19
C CYS A 313 -6.07 22.72 -13.21
N PRO A 314 -6.85 21.69 -13.56
CA PRO A 314 -7.68 20.99 -12.58
C PRO A 314 -6.79 20.18 -11.63
N TYR A 315 -7.39 19.64 -10.56
CA TYR A 315 -6.74 18.59 -9.77
C TYR A 315 -6.30 17.43 -10.68
N PHE A 316 -5.21 16.75 -10.32
CA PHE A 316 -4.62 15.71 -11.17
C PHE A 316 -5.65 14.70 -11.67
N ARG A 317 -5.61 14.47 -12.98
CA ARG A 317 -6.50 13.57 -13.71
C ARG A 317 -5.75 12.37 -14.25
N ILE A 318 -6.42 11.23 -14.29
CA ILE A 318 -6.00 10.06 -15.05
C ILE A 318 -6.80 10.07 -16.34
N LEU A 319 -6.12 10.01 -17.47
CA LEU A 319 -6.76 9.88 -18.77
C LEU A 319 -7.08 8.41 -19.00
N ILE A 320 -8.35 8.11 -19.22
CA ILE A 320 -8.86 6.77 -19.48
C ILE A 320 -9.66 6.72 -20.79
N ARG A 321 -9.84 5.52 -21.34
CA ARG A 321 -10.78 5.23 -22.45
C ARG A 321 -11.67 4.05 -22.08
N ASN A 322 -12.95 4.11 -22.44
CA ASN A 322 -13.85 2.96 -22.29
C ASN A 322 -13.62 1.97 -23.44
N LYS A 323 -13.31 0.72 -23.11
CA LYS A 323 -13.03 -0.35 -24.08
C LYS A 323 -14.29 -0.97 -24.68
N ASN A 324 -15.44 -0.80 -24.01
CA ASN A 324 -16.70 -1.45 -24.39
C ASN A 324 -17.48 -0.68 -25.46
N ILE A 325 -17.11 0.58 -25.76
CA ILE A 325 -17.76 1.39 -26.80
C ILE A 325 -17.09 1.16 -28.16
N SER A 326 -15.79 0.85 -28.16
CA SER A 326 -15.01 0.58 -29.38
C SER A 326 -15.24 -0.83 -29.98
N LYS A 327 -16.34 -1.51 -29.65
CA LYS A 327 -16.68 -2.86 -30.15
C LYS A 327 -17.99 -2.89 -30.89
#